data_AF-A0AAU7EVC1-F1
#
_entry.id   AF-A0AAU7EVC1-F1
#
_cell.length_a   1.000
_cell.length_b   1.000
_cell.length_c   1.000
_cell.angle_alpha   90.00
_cell.angle_beta   90.00
_cell.angle_gamma   90.00
#
_symmetry.space_group_name_H-M   'P 1'
#
loop_
_entity.id
_entity.type
_entity.pdbx_description
1 polymer ?
#
loop_
_entity_poly.entity_id
_entity_poly.type
_entity_poly.pdbx_seq_one_letter_code
_entity_poly.pdbx_strand_id
1 'polypeptide(L)'
;MNLFKLAPVFCVFFLGGAAAAVPDIGPVSEVGVGRIGDNVARYIKTFNDSCLEVQVISPDKNWEVLSFANFCKFEGKKFGSDFADAGFEDITVQEDGIHMILSVTPLQPTGEQRRRCVVPVVGALIKELSCSEIVK
;
A
#
# COMPACT_ATOMS: atom_id res chain seq x y z
N MET A 1 -71.87 7.19 -23.81
CA MET A 1 -71.92 6.98 -22.35
C MET A 1 -71.25 5.64 -22.05
N ASN A 2 -70.01 5.67 -21.58
CA ASN A 2 -69.35 4.65 -20.74
C ASN A 2 -67.91 5.09 -20.50
N LEU A 3 -67.69 5.72 -19.34
CA LEU A 3 -66.38 6.07 -18.80
C LEU A 3 -65.62 4.78 -18.45
N PHE A 4 -64.59 4.45 -19.22
CA PHE A 4 -63.57 3.50 -18.79
C PHE A 4 -62.73 4.15 -17.69
N LYS A 5 -62.81 3.60 -16.48
CA LYS A 5 -62.06 4.01 -15.30
C LYS A 5 -60.57 3.73 -15.52
N LEU A 6 -59.78 4.76 -15.82
CA LEU A 6 -58.32 4.73 -15.72
C LEU A 6 -57.94 4.85 -14.24
N ALA A 7 -57.50 3.74 -13.65
CA ALA A 7 -56.81 3.77 -12.36
C ALA A 7 -55.35 4.21 -12.59
N PRO A 8 -54.81 5.20 -11.86
CA PRO A 8 -53.42 5.58 -12.00
C PRO A 8 -52.57 4.55 -11.26
N VAL A 9 -51.80 3.76 -12.01
CA VAL A 9 -50.73 2.93 -11.44
C VAL A 9 -49.63 3.87 -10.98
N PHE A 10 -49.61 4.16 -9.68
CA PHE A 10 -48.57 4.94 -9.02
C PHE A 10 -47.30 4.07 -8.94
N CYS A 11 -46.49 4.07 -10.01
CA CYS A 11 -45.15 3.49 -9.99
C CYS A 11 -44.28 4.37 -9.08
N VAL A 12 -44.17 3.99 -7.80
CA VAL A 12 -43.18 4.52 -6.88
C VAL A 12 -41.81 4.03 -7.36
N PHE A 13 -41.13 4.84 -8.17
CA PHE A 13 -39.70 4.70 -8.38
C PHE A 13 -39.02 4.99 -7.04
N PHE A 14 -38.72 3.95 -6.28
CA PHE A 14 -37.73 4.04 -5.21
C PHE A 14 -36.39 4.37 -5.87
N LEU A 15 -36.07 5.66 -5.95
CA LEU A 15 -34.72 6.15 -6.10
C LEU A 15 -33.98 5.77 -4.81
N GLY A 16 -33.56 4.51 -4.73
CA GLY A 16 -32.57 4.08 -3.77
C GLY A 16 -31.31 4.87 -4.06
N GLY A 17 -31.09 5.95 -3.31
CA GLY A 17 -29.81 6.62 -3.27
C GLY A 17 -28.79 5.58 -2.84
N ALA A 18 -27.98 5.09 -3.78
CA ALA A 18 -26.78 4.36 -3.45
C ALA A 18 -25.88 5.35 -2.72
N ALA A 19 -25.99 5.39 -1.40
CA ALA A 19 -25.00 6.04 -0.56
C ALA A 19 -23.72 5.23 -0.78
N ALA A 20 -22.81 5.77 -1.59
CA ALA A 20 -21.45 5.27 -1.66
C ALA A 20 -20.89 5.33 -0.24
N ALA A 21 -20.80 4.19 0.43
CA ALA A 21 -20.12 4.08 1.69
C ALA A 21 -18.69 4.55 1.45
N VAL A 22 -18.28 5.62 2.14
CA VAL A 22 -16.88 6.04 2.14
C VAL A 22 -16.11 4.86 2.73
N PRO A 23 -15.17 4.24 1.98
CA PRO A 23 -14.41 3.14 2.51
C PRO A 23 -13.64 3.62 3.74
N ASP A 24 -13.79 2.93 4.87
CA ASP A 24 -12.91 3.12 6.02
C ASP A 24 -11.55 2.52 5.63
N ILE A 25 -10.64 3.37 5.16
CA ILE A 25 -9.30 2.98 4.71
C ILE A 25 -8.34 2.89 5.92
N GLY A 26 -8.83 3.00 7.15
CA GLY A 26 -8.01 2.95 8.36
C GLY A 26 -6.94 4.06 8.41
N PRO A 27 -5.85 3.87 9.17
CA PRO A 27 -4.80 4.87 9.34
C PRO A 27 -3.85 4.97 8.13
N VAL A 28 -4.27 4.57 6.93
CA VAL A 28 -3.42 4.54 5.74
C VAL A 28 -3.05 5.95 5.29
N SER A 29 -1.75 6.21 5.11
CA SER A 29 -1.20 7.48 4.66
C SER A 29 -0.79 7.45 3.19
N GLU A 30 -0.39 6.30 2.67
CA GLU A 30 0.02 6.12 1.27
C GLU A 30 -0.21 4.67 0.83
N VAL A 31 -0.67 4.48 -0.40
CA VAL A 31 -0.73 3.17 -1.07
C VAL A 31 -0.25 3.35 -2.49
N GLY A 32 0.63 2.46 -2.92
CA GLY A 32 0.97 2.32 -4.34
C GLY A 32 0.88 0.87 -4.78
N VAL A 33 0.62 0.70 -6.07
CA VAL A 33 0.45 -0.61 -6.70
C VAL A 33 1.18 -0.66 -8.03
N GLY A 34 1.61 -1.85 -8.43
CA GLY A 34 2.14 -2.11 -9.75
C GLY A 34 2.10 -3.60 -10.08
N ARG A 35 2.30 -3.93 -11.35
CA ARG A 35 2.35 -5.33 -11.79
C ARG A 35 3.77 -5.86 -11.76
N ILE A 36 3.92 -7.09 -11.28
CA ILE A 36 5.17 -7.86 -11.30
C ILE A 36 4.82 -9.25 -11.84
N GLY A 37 5.12 -9.48 -13.12
CA GLY A 37 4.58 -10.62 -13.85
C GLY A 37 3.05 -10.64 -13.83
N ASP A 38 2.46 -11.79 -13.48
CA ASP A 38 1.00 -11.96 -13.42
C ASP A 38 0.38 -11.43 -12.12
N ASN A 39 1.21 -11.09 -11.12
CA ASN A 39 0.75 -10.62 -9.82
C ASN A 39 0.73 -9.09 -9.73
N VAL A 40 0.01 -8.59 -8.73
CA VAL A 40 0.04 -7.18 -8.31
C VAL A 40 0.86 -7.06 -7.04
N ALA A 41 1.88 -6.23 -7.05
CA ALA A 41 2.55 -5.80 -5.83
C ALA A 41 1.86 -4.54 -5.29
N ARG A 42 1.62 -4.51 -3.98
CA ARG A 42 1.03 -3.38 -3.25
C ARG A 42 1.95 -3.03 -2.09
N TYR A 43 2.26 -1.75 -1.92
CA TYR A 43 2.84 -1.25 -0.69
C TYR A 43 1.85 -0.35 0.04
N ILE A 44 1.93 -0.33 1.36
CA ILE A 44 1.06 0.44 2.24
C ILE A 44 1.91 1.12 3.30
N LYS A 45 1.68 2.42 3.50
CA LYS A 45 2.16 3.19 4.65
C LYS A 45 0.97 3.62 5.48
N THR A 46 1.17 3.67 6.78
CA THR A 46 0.18 4.15 7.74
C THR A 46 0.71 5.39 8.47
N PHE A 47 -0.19 6.22 8.98
CA PHE A 47 0.16 7.32 9.86
C PHE A 47 0.69 6.77 11.18
N ASN A 48 1.70 7.44 11.74
CA ASN A 48 2.31 7.12 13.03
C ASN A 48 2.98 5.74 13.11
N ASP A 49 3.26 5.10 11.96
CA ASP A 49 4.09 3.91 11.86
C ASP A 49 5.19 4.16 10.82
N SER A 50 6.43 3.83 11.18
CA SER A 50 7.59 3.93 10.29
C SER A 50 7.80 2.67 9.46
N CYS A 51 6.97 1.64 9.62
CA CYS A 51 7.05 0.41 8.84
C CYS A 51 6.50 0.58 7.41
N LEU A 52 7.08 -0.15 6.46
CA LEU A 52 6.50 -0.36 5.13
C LEU A 52 5.88 -1.75 5.04
N GLU A 53 4.59 -1.80 4.77
CA GLU A 53 3.91 -3.05 4.45
C GLU A 53 4.00 -3.30 2.94
N VAL A 54 4.31 -4.53 2.56
CA VAL A 54 4.36 -5.00 1.18
C VAL A 54 3.54 -6.28 1.05
N GLN A 55 2.75 -6.36 -0.01
CA GLN A 55 1.92 -7.51 -0.34
C GLN A 55 2.08 -7.89 -1.80
N VAL A 56 1.97 -9.18 -2.08
CA VAL A 56 1.80 -9.71 -3.44
C VAL A 56 0.42 -10.32 -3.55
N ILE A 57 -0.34 -9.90 -4.56
CA ILE A 57 -1.75 -10.20 -4.75
C ILE A 57 -1.93 -10.88 -6.10
N SER A 58 -2.79 -11.90 -6.15
CA SER A 58 -3.11 -12.65 -7.37
C SER A 58 -4.47 -12.24 -7.94
N PRO A 59 -4.53 -11.49 -9.05
CA PRO A 59 -5.79 -11.20 -9.73
C PRO A 59 -6.56 -12.48 -10.12
N ASP A 60 -5.84 -13.52 -10.52
CA ASP A 60 -6.42 -14.79 -10.99
C ASP A 60 -6.98 -15.67 -9.86
N LYS A 61 -6.69 -15.33 -8.61
CA LYS A 61 -7.19 -16.03 -7.42
C LYS A 61 -8.14 -15.15 -6.63
N ASN A 62 -9.04 -14.45 -7.31
CA ASN A 62 -10.01 -13.55 -6.69
C ASN A 62 -9.35 -12.48 -5.79
N TRP A 63 -8.22 -11.92 -6.23
CA TRP A 63 -7.46 -10.90 -5.49
C TRP A 63 -6.94 -11.38 -4.12
N GLU A 64 -6.65 -12.68 -3.99
CA GLU A 64 -6.00 -13.26 -2.82
C GLU A 64 -4.62 -12.64 -2.57
N VAL A 65 -4.32 -12.28 -1.31
CA VAL A 65 -2.98 -11.91 -0.86
C VAL A 65 -2.14 -13.19 -0.76
N LEU A 66 -1.22 -13.38 -1.69
CA LEU A 66 -0.35 -14.56 -1.74
C LEU A 66 0.75 -14.51 -0.69
N SER A 67 1.27 -13.32 -0.40
CA SER A 67 2.29 -13.09 0.62
C SER A 67 2.23 -11.65 1.13
N PHE A 68 2.77 -11.47 2.34
CA PHE A 68 2.90 -10.17 2.98
C PHE A 68 4.22 -10.09 3.74
N ALA A 69 4.76 -8.89 3.88
CA ALA A 69 5.92 -8.59 4.71
C ALA A 69 5.85 -7.17 5.26
N ASN A 70 6.34 -6.98 6.48
CA ASN A 70 6.47 -5.67 7.12
C ASN A 70 7.94 -5.35 7.37
N PHE A 71 8.40 -4.25 6.78
CA PHE A 71 9.77 -3.76 6.92
C PHE A 71 9.81 -2.68 7.99
N CYS A 72 10.20 -3.08 9.20
CA CYS A 72 10.23 -2.22 10.39
C CYS A 72 11.63 -2.01 10.98
N LYS A 73 12.65 -2.52 10.29
CA LYS A 73 14.03 -2.52 10.77
C LYS A 73 15.02 -2.41 9.63
N PHE A 74 16.19 -1.87 9.93
CA PHE A 74 17.34 -1.82 9.03
C PHE A 74 18.63 -2.05 9.81
N GLU A 75 19.53 -2.89 9.29
CA GLU A 75 20.79 -3.26 9.96
C GLU A 75 20.59 -3.75 11.41
N GLY A 76 19.48 -4.46 11.66
CA GLY A 76 19.12 -4.98 12.99
C GLY A 76 18.49 -3.97 13.95
N LYS A 77 18.40 -2.69 13.59
CA LYS A 77 17.80 -1.61 14.38
C LYS A 77 16.35 -1.36 13.99
N LYS A 78 15.47 -1.13 14.96
CA LYS A 78 14.03 -0.87 14.76
C LYS A 78 13.77 0.60 14.44
N PHE A 79 12.95 0.86 13.43
CA PHE A 79 12.61 2.23 13.01
C PHE A 79 11.94 3.05 14.12
N GLY A 80 11.00 2.47 14.87
CA GLY A 80 10.26 3.19 15.91
C GLY A 80 10.99 3.39 17.24
N SER A 81 12.23 2.91 17.42
CA SER A 81 12.93 3.05 18.72
C SER A 81 14.42 3.33 18.62
N ASP A 82 15.09 2.87 17.56
CA ASP A 82 16.55 2.87 17.49
C ASP A 82 17.10 3.95 16.54
N PHE A 83 16.19 4.73 15.94
CA PHE A 83 16.46 5.90 15.11
C PHE A 83 15.70 7.10 15.67
N ALA A 84 16.22 8.32 15.42
CA ALA A 84 15.52 9.56 15.72
C ALA A 84 14.38 9.80 14.72
N ASP A 85 14.57 9.36 13.47
CA ASP A 85 13.56 9.35 12.42
C ASP A 85 13.89 8.24 11.41
N ALA A 86 12.87 7.64 10.81
CA ALA A 86 13.02 6.65 9.76
C ALA A 86 11.76 6.60 8.88
N GLY A 87 11.97 6.52 7.56
CA GLY A 87 10.87 6.52 6.61
C GLY A 87 11.27 6.09 5.21
N PHE A 88 10.26 5.90 4.38
CA PHE A 88 10.39 5.48 2.99
C PHE A 88 9.86 6.58 2.06
N GLU A 89 10.71 7.00 1.13
CA GLU A 89 10.52 8.07 0.16
C GLU A 89 10.57 7.49 -1.27
N ASP A 90 10.03 8.21 -2.25
CA ASP A 90 10.15 7.92 -3.69
C ASP A 90 9.84 6.46 -4.09
N ILE A 91 8.79 5.88 -3.49
CA ILE A 91 8.46 4.47 -3.69
C ILE A 91 7.86 4.25 -5.08
N THR A 92 8.40 3.28 -5.82
CA THR A 92 7.96 2.92 -7.17
C THR A 92 7.98 1.41 -7.35
N VAL A 93 6.92 0.84 -7.91
CA VAL A 93 6.89 -0.60 -8.29
C VAL A 93 7.49 -0.78 -9.68
N GLN A 94 8.45 -1.69 -9.82
CA GLN A 94 9.11 -2.06 -11.06
C GLN A 94 9.06 -3.58 -11.28
N GLU A 95 9.55 -4.07 -12.42
CA GLU A 95 9.45 -5.48 -12.82
C GLU A 95 10.15 -6.46 -11.87
N ASP A 96 11.15 -6.01 -11.11
CA ASP A 96 11.97 -6.82 -10.20
C ASP A 96 11.63 -6.61 -8.71
N GLY A 97 10.75 -5.66 -8.39
CA GLY A 97 10.38 -5.37 -7.00
C GLY A 97 9.88 -3.96 -6.76
N ILE A 98 9.84 -3.58 -5.49
CA ILE A 98 9.46 -2.24 -5.06
C ILE A 98 10.74 -1.47 -4.76
N HIS A 99 10.99 -0.40 -5.50
CA HIS A 99 12.14 0.49 -5.36
C HIS A 99 11.77 1.69 -4.51
N MET A 100 12.69 2.19 -3.70
CA MET A 100 12.46 3.31 -2.80
C MET A 100 13.78 3.95 -2.36
N ILE A 101 13.66 5.10 -1.71
CA ILE A 101 14.71 5.66 -0.86
C ILE A 101 14.34 5.37 0.61
N LEU A 102 15.23 4.69 1.33
CA LEU A 102 15.17 4.61 2.79
C LEU A 102 15.90 5.84 3.35
N SER A 103 15.17 6.69 4.08
CA SER A 103 15.74 7.78 4.87
C SER A 103 15.78 7.39 6.34
N VAL A 104 16.96 7.47 6.97
CA VAL A 104 17.14 7.21 8.39
C VAL A 104 17.99 8.28 9.05
N THR A 105 17.53 8.78 10.19
CA THR A 105 18.28 9.69 11.06
C THR A 105 18.67 8.94 12.33
N PRO A 106 19.95 8.63 12.56
CA PRO A 106 20.40 7.96 13.79
C PRO A 106 20.15 8.81 15.04
N LEU A 107 20.09 8.17 16.21
CA LEU A 107 19.99 8.86 17.50
C LEU A 107 21.25 9.69 17.81
N GLN A 108 22.42 9.22 17.37
CA GLN A 108 23.62 10.04 17.37
C GLN A 108 23.52 11.11 16.28
N PRO A 109 23.98 12.36 16.52
CA PRO A 109 23.83 13.47 15.59
C PRO A 109 24.83 13.38 14.42
N THR A 110 24.73 12.32 13.62
CA THR A 110 25.54 12.08 12.41
C THR A 110 24.85 12.58 11.13
N GLY A 111 23.64 13.13 11.27
CA GLY A 111 22.80 13.57 10.15
C GLY A 111 21.96 12.43 9.55
N GLU A 112 21.02 12.83 8.70
CA GLU A 112 20.16 11.95 7.91
C GLU A 112 20.99 11.17 6.86
N GLN A 113 20.67 9.90 6.69
CA GLN A 113 21.26 9.02 5.68
C GLN A 113 20.18 8.53 4.73
N ARG A 114 20.34 8.76 3.43
CA ARG A 114 19.47 8.23 2.38
C ARG A 114 20.14 7.08 1.65
N ARG A 115 19.42 5.99 1.40
CA ARG A 115 19.91 4.82 0.65
C ARG A 115 18.87 4.38 -0.38
N ARG A 116 19.32 4.04 -1.59
CA ARG A 116 18.44 3.36 -2.56
C ARG A 116 18.22 1.94 -2.09
N CYS A 117 16.96 1.54 -1.99
CA CYS A 117 16.59 0.21 -1.56
C CYS A 117 15.61 -0.41 -2.55
N VAL A 118 15.62 -1.74 -2.58
CA VAL A 118 14.63 -2.56 -3.26
C VAL A 118 14.12 -3.60 -2.29
N VAL A 119 12.80 -3.82 -2.31
CA VAL A 119 12.17 -5.04 -1.81
C VAL A 119 11.99 -5.96 -3.02
N PRO A 120 12.84 -6.98 -3.22
CA PRO A 120 12.73 -7.85 -4.38
C PRO A 120 11.48 -8.71 -4.29
N VAL A 121 10.78 -8.86 -5.42
CA VAL A 121 9.58 -9.71 -5.53
C VAL A 121 9.80 -10.71 -6.65
N VAL A 122 9.71 -12.01 -6.34
CA VAL A 122 9.90 -13.09 -7.32
C VAL A 122 8.68 -14.01 -7.30
N GLY A 123 7.83 -13.89 -8.32
CA GLY A 123 6.55 -14.60 -8.38
C GLY A 123 5.65 -14.15 -7.23
N ALA A 124 5.41 -15.05 -6.27
CA ALA A 124 4.62 -14.78 -5.06
C ALA A 124 5.48 -14.42 -3.83
N LEU A 125 6.80 -14.46 -3.93
CA LEU A 125 7.70 -14.33 -2.79
C LEU A 125 8.24 -12.91 -2.64
N ILE A 126 8.08 -12.35 -1.44
CA ILE A 126 8.74 -11.12 -1.00
C ILE A 126 10.07 -11.50 -0.35
N LYS A 127 11.16 -10.84 -0.76
CA LYS A 127 12.50 -11.04 -0.20
C LYS A 127 12.86 -9.94 0.79
N GLU A 128 13.98 -10.13 1.49
CA GLU A 128 14.54 -9.15 2.42
C GLU A 128 14.87 -7.83 1.69
N LEU A 129 14.77 -6.73 2.44
CA LEU A 129 15.11 -5.39 1.96
C LEU A 129 16.61 -5.34 1.62
N SER A 130 16.92 -4.95 0.39
CA SER A 130 18.29 -4.79 -0.09
C SER A 130 18.56 -3.33 -0.37
N CYS A 131 19.53 -2.74 0.32
CA CYS A 131 19.89 -1.33 0.18
C CYS A 131 21.33 -1.17 -0.32
N SER A 132 21.55 -0.18 -1.20
CA SER A 132 22.89 0.23 -1.63
C SER A 132 23.60 1.06 -0.56
N GLU A 133 24.83 1.49 -0.89
CA GLU A 133 25.51 2.54 -0.12
C GLU A 133 24.72 3.86 -0.11
N ILE A 134 25.11 4.75 0.80
CA ILE A 134 24.49 6.06 1.03
C ILE A 134 24.54 6.90 -0.25
N VAL A 135 23.41 7.46 -0.62
CA VAL A 135 23.30 8.44 -1.71
C VAL A 135 23.64 9.82 -1.14
N LYS A 136 24.65 10.47 -1.72
CA LYS A 136 25.04 11.85 -1.38
C LYS A 136 24.16 12.87 -2.09
#